data_AF-A0A972JBI3-F1
#
_entry.id   AF-A0A972JBI3-F1
#
_cell.length_a   1.000
_cell.length_b   1.000
_cell.length_c   1.000
_cell.angle_alpha   90.00
_cell.angle_beta   90.00
_cell.angle_gamma   90.00
#
_symmetry.space_group_name_H-M   'P 1'
#
loop_
_entity.id
_entity.type
_entity.pdbx_description
1 polymer ?
#
loop_
_entity_poly.entity_id
_entity_poly.type
_entity_poly.pdbx_seq_one_letter_code
_entity_poly.pdbx_strand_id
1 'polypeptide(L)' 'MADVRGLASRVKKLERTRGASADMQAWLAQAFDAAIAEGRMCPVDGDVVRHCVLKWVGEGSAKGMAGEGSLIWS' A
#
# COMPACT_ATOMS: atom_id res chain seq x y z
N MET A 1 15.22 30.93 -9.66
CA MET A 1 13.99 30.26 -9.15
C MET A 1 13.58 29.00 -9.93
N ALA A 2 14.02 28.80 -11.19
CA ALA A 2 13.72 27.57 -11.94
C ALA A 2 14.36 26.30 -11.35
N ASP A 3 15.58 26.43 -10.79
CA ASP A 3 16.35 25.32 -10.22
C ASP A 3 15.66 24.64 -9.02
N VAL A 4 15.06 25.44 -8.13
CA VAL A 4 14.36 24.96 -6.93
C VAL A 4 13.10 24.18 -7.30
N ARG A 5 12.39 24.58 -8.37
CA ARG A 5 11.23 23.82 -8.89
C ARG A 5 11.66 22.49 -9.51
N GLY A 6 12.81 22.45 -10.20
CA GLY A 6 13.38 21.22 -10.73
C GLY A 6 13.79 20.24 -9.62
N LEU A 7 14.42 20.75 -8.55
CA LEU A 7 14.81 19.96 -7.39
C LEU A 7 13.59 19.41 -6.63
N ALA A 8 12.57 20.24 -6.36
CA ALA A 8 11.34 19.79 -5.72
C ALA A 8 10.60 18.72 -6.53
N SER A 9 10.59 18.84 -7.87
CA SER A 9 9.98 17.84 -8.76
C SER A 9 10.73 16.51 -8.72
N ARG A 10 12.07 16.56 -8.63
CA ARG A 10 12.93 15.37 -8.49
C ARG A 10 12.79 14.71 -7.13
N VAL A 11 12.71 15.49 -6.04
CA VAL A 11 12.45 14.99 -4.69
C VAL A 11 11.07 14.32 -4.63
N LYS A 12 10.02 14.99 -5.12
CA LYS A 12 8.67 14.42 -5.17
C LYS A 12 8.62 13.13 -6.00
N LYS A 13 9.37 13.06 -7.10
CA LYS A 13 9.53 11.84 -7.90
C LYS A 13 10.27 10.75 -7.14
N LEU A 14 11.34 11.11 -6.40
CA LEU A 14 12.13 10.21 -5.57
C LEU A 14 11.33 9.64 -4.39
N GLU A 15 10.56 10.48 -3.71
CA GLU A 15 9.59 10.09 -2.68
C GLU A 15 8.52 9.16 -3.25
N ARG A 16 8.09 9.38 -4.49
CA ARG A 16 7.14 8.49 -5.19
C ARG A 16 7.77 7.17 -5.66
N THR A 17 9.10 7.09 -5.78
CA THR A 17 9.84 5.87 -6.16
C THR A 17 10.40 5.10 -4.97
N ARG A 18 10.57 5.71 -3.81
CA ARG A 18 10.71 4.97 -2.56
C ARG A 18 9.33 4.38 -2.27
N GLY A 19 9.26 3.07 -2.06
CA GLY A 19 8.04 2.43 -1.55
C GLY A 19 7.54 3.12 -0.28
N ALA A 20 6.36 2.75 0.21
CA ALA A 20 5.81 3.33 1.44
C ALA A 20 6.86 3.37 2.54
N SER A 21 6.98 4.52 3.20
CA SER A 21 7.78 4.64 4.40
C SER A 21 7.32 3.59 5.43
N ALA A 22 8.22 3.18 6.32
CA ALA A 22 7.89 2.25 7.40
C ALA A 22 6.66 2.73 8.20
N ASP A 23 6.54 4.04 8.43
CA ASP A 23 5.39 4.66 9.11
C ASP A 23 4.09 4.45 8.33
N MET A 24 4.11 4.57 7.00
CA MET A 24 2.94 4.34 6.16
C MET A 24 2.55 2.87 6.13
N GLN A 25 3.53 1.95 6.10
CA GLN A 25 3.26 0.52 6.18
C GLN A 25 2.64 0.14 7.54
N ALA A 26 3.17 0.70 8.63
CA ALA A 26 2.65 0.48 9.98
C ALA A 26 1.22 1.03 10.12
N TRP A 27 0.96 2.24 9.59
CA TRP A 27 -0.37 2.83 9.58
C TRP A 27 -1.37 1.98 8.78
N LEU A 28 -0.99 1.50 7.59
CA LEU A 28 -1.83 0.63 6.77
C LEU A 28 -2.16 -0.67 7.51
N ALA A 29 -1.16 -1.32 8.12
CA ALA A 29 -1.38 -2.54 8.89
C ALA A 29 -2.42 -2.35 10.00
N GLN A 30 -2.28 -1.27 10.79
CA GLN A 30 -3.23 -0.95 11.87
C GLN A 30 -4.63 -0.62 11.34
N ALA A 31 -4.72 0.13 10.23
CA ALA A 31 -6.01 0.49 9.63
C ALA A 31 -6.77 -0.74 9.12
N PHE A 32 -6.07 -1.70 8.52
CA PHE A 32 -6.66 -2.98 8.12
C PHE A 32 -7.05 -3.83 9.32
N ASP A 33 -6.21 -3.93 10.34
CA ASP A 33 -6.51 -4.69 11.57
C ASP A 33 -7.78 -4.14 12.25
N ALA A 34 -7.93 -2.81 12.31
CA ALA A 34 -9.13 -2.16 12.83
C ALA A 34 -10.36 -2.42 11.94
N ALA A 35 -10.23 -2.34 10.62
CA ALA A 35 -11.34 -2.57 9.69
C ALA A 35 -11.85 -4.03 9.73
N ILE A 36 -10.95 -5.00 9.92
CA ILE A 36 -11.29 -6.42 10.10
C ILE A 36 -12.01 -6.61 11.44
N ALA A 37 -11.45 -6.07 12.54
CA ALA A 37 -12.05 -6.18 13.86
C ALA A 37 -13.43 -5.51 13.97
N GLU A 38 -13.63 -4.39 13.27
CA GLU A 38 -14.91 -3.67 13.21
C GLU A 38 -15.93 -4.33 12.26
N GLY A 39 -15.57 -5.44 11.59
CA GLY A 39 -16.45 -6.13 10.64
C GLY A 39 -16.76 -5.33 9.37
N ARG A 40 -15.95 -4.30 9.08
CA ARG A 40 -16.06 -3.50 7.84
C ARG A 40 -15.44 -4.21 6.63
N MET A 41 -14.74 -5.30 6.86
CA MET A 41 -14.24 -6.20 5.83
C MET A 41 -14.68 -7.63 6.12
N CYS A 42 -14.85 -8.41 5.05
CA CYS A 42 -15.00 -9.87 5.17
C CYS A 42 -13.76 -10.43 5.88
N PRO A 43 -13.90 -11.23 6.97
CA PRO A 43 -12.76 -11.74 7.71
C PRO A 43 -11.80 -12.57 6.85
N VAL A 44 -12.34 -13.33 5.89
CA VAL A 44 -11.57 -14.19 4.99
C VAL A 44 -10.77 -13.38 3.98
N ASP A 45 -11.38 -12.35 3.40
CA ASP A 45 -10.73 -11.51 2.38
C ASP A 45 -9.88 -10.40 2.99
N GLY A 46 -10.19 -9.97 4.21
CA GLY A 46 -9.54 -8.87 4.91
C GLY A 46 -8.05 -9.11 5.09
N ASP A 47 -7.69 -10.30 5.58
CA ASP A 47 -6.28 -10.69 5.74
C ASP A 47 -5.54 -10.75 4.41
N VAL A 48 -6.20 -11.24 3.35
CA VAL A 48 -5.59 -11.34 2.02
C VAL A 48 -5.36 -9.96 1.42
N VAL A 49 -6.35 -9.06 1.51
CA VAL A 49 -6.26 -7.70 1.01
C VAL A 49 -5.18 -6.93 1.79
N ARG A 50 -5.15 -7.05 3.12
CA ARG A 50 -4.10 -6.47 3.97
C ARG A 50 -2.71 -6.93 3.53
N HIS A 51 -2.51 -8.24 3.34
CA HIS A 51 -1.23 -8.80 2.90
C HIS A 51 -0.83 -8.26 1.52
N CYS A 52 -1.77 -8.27 0.56
CA CYS A 52 -1.50 -7.80 -0.80
C CYS A 52 -1.16 -6.31 -0.83
N VAL A 53 -1.87 -5.48 -0.08
CA VAL A 53 -1.59 -4.04 -0.02
C VAL A 53 -0.24 -3.78 0.63
N LEU A 54 0.07 -4.39 1.77
CA LEU A 54 1.37 -4.18 2.43
C LEU A 54 2.55 -4.63 1.55
N LYS A 55 2.40 -5.78 0.87
CA LYS A 55 3.39 -6.25 -0.10
C LYS A 55 3.52 -5.30 -1.28
N TRP A 56 2.40 -4.78 -1.80
CA TRP A 56 2.41 -3.81 -2.88
C TRP A 56 3.14 -2.52 -2.50
N VAL A 57 2.84 -1.94 -1.33
CA VAL A 57 3.45 -0.67 -0.97
C VAL A 57 4.90 -0.83 -0.49
N GLY A 58 5.28 -2.00 0.02
CA GLY A 58 6.66 -2.31 0.42
C GLY A 58 7.56 -2.73 -0.73
N GLU A 59 7.10 -3.62 -1.60
CA GLU A 59 7.91 -4.29 -2.63
C GLU A 59 7.53 -3.86 -4.06
N GLY A 60 6.45 -3.10 -4.24
CA GLY A 60 5.94 -2.69 -5.55
C GLY A 60 5.19 -3.81 -6.29
N SER A 61 4.89 -4.94 -5.64
CA SER A 61 4.19 -6.07 -6.27
C SER A 61 3.11 -6.65 -5.35
N ALA A 62 1.96 -7.02 -5.91
CA ALA A 62 0.86 -7.66 -5.19
C ALA A 62 0.41 -8.92 -5.97
N LYS A 63 0.24 -10.04 -5.26
CA LYS A 63 -0.35 -11.28 -5.80
C LYS A 63 -1.22 -11.92 -4.73
N GLY A 64 -2.45 -12.28 -5.08
CA GLY A 64 -3.38 -12.97 -4.17
C GLY A 64 -4.74 -13.26 -4.79
N MET A 65 -5.66 -13.78 -3.98
CA MET A 65 -7.05 -14.06 -4.35
C MET A 65 -7.97 -13.55 -3.24
N ALA A 66 -8.89 -12.65 -3.54
CA ALA A 66 -9.89 -12.15 -2.61
C ALA A 66 -11.27 -12.22 -3.27
N GLY A 67 -12.27 -12.77 -2.59
CA GLY A 67 -13.55 -13.15 -3.18
C GLY A 67 -13.37 -14.15 -4.33
N GLU A 68 -14.09 -13.97 -5.45
CA GLU A 68 -13.98 -14.80 -6.67
C GLU A 68 -12.90 -14.30 -7.66
N GLY A 69 -12.11 -13.28 -7.29
CA GLY A 69 -11.22 -12.57 -8.21
C GLY A 69 -9.74 -12.69 -7.86
N SER A 70 -8.88 -12.65 -8.88
CA SER A 70 -7.43 -12.58 -8.69
C SER A 70 -6.94 -11.14 -8.52
N LEU A 71 -6.17 -10.90 -7.47
CA LEU A 71 -5.45 -9.65 -7.24
C LEU A 71 -4.11 -9.74 -7.97
N ILE A 72 -4.10 -9.49 -9.29
CA ILE A 72 -2.88 -9.42 -10.10
C ILE A 72 -2.68 -7.98 -10.55
N TRP A 73 -1.64 -7.32 -10.06
CA TRP A 73 -1.15 -6.05 -10.60
C TRP A 73 0.30 -6.25 -11.08
N SER A 74 0.53 -5.97 -12.37
CA SER A 74 1.84 -5.99 -13.04
C SER A 74 2.29 -4.58 -13.37
#